data_AF-A0A5J4FZ06-F1
#
_entry.id   AF-A0A5J4FZ06-F1
#
_cell.length_a   1.000
_cell.length_b   1.000
_cell.length_c   1.000
_cell.angle_alpha   90.00
_cell.angle_beta   90.00
_cell.angle_gamma   90.00
#
_symmetry.space_group_name_H-M   'P 1'
#
loop_
_entity.id
_entity.type
_entity.pdbx_description
1 polymer ?
#
loop_
_entity_poly.entity_id
_entity_poly.type
_entity_poly.pdbx_seq_one_letter_code
_entity_poly.pdbx_strand_id
1 'polypeptide(L)'
;MKAFKIGASIIALILLIVTLGLLALQNLASLIAIGTGILFAYYLFLFIVIRIIGNKKASKCAQIIIGIIFFLPIIIMLFNPEGLFNFLLNGIYLDMK
;
A
#
# COMPACT_ATOMS: atom_id res chain seq x y z
N MET A 1 -1.41 -0.32 -18.81
CA MET A 1 -0.69 -0.86 -17.62
C MET A 1 0.62 -0.15 -17.27
N LYS A 2 1.36 0.45 -18.21
CA LYS A 2 2.62 1.17 -17.89
C LYS A 2 2.44 2.26 -16.82
N ALA A 3 1.38 3.07 -16.91
CA ALA A 3 1.07 4.10 -15.92
C ALA A 3 0.89 3.54 -14.50
N PHE A 4 0.06 2.51 -14.32
CA PHE A 4 -0.13 1.84 -13.02
C PHE A 4 1.17 1.25 -12.46
N LYS A 5 2.01 0.68 -13.33
CA LYS A 5 3.33 0.19 -12.93
C LYS A 5 4.21 1.30 -12.35
N ILE A 6 4.30 2.43 -13.06
CA ILE A 6 5.09 3.59 -12.64
C ILE A 6 4.52 4.18 -11.35
N GLY A 7 3.19 4.37 -11.28
CA GLY A 7 2.50 4.88 -10.10
C GLY A 7 2.74 3.99 -8.86
N ALA A 8 2.59 2.68 -9.01
CA ALA A 8 2.86 1.74 -7.92
C ALA A 8 4.31 1.80 -7.44
N SER A 9 5.28 1.94 -8.35
CA SER A 9 6.69 2.10 -7.98
C SER A 9 6.94 3.40 -7.21
N ILE A 10 6.37 4.52 -7.66
CA ILE A 10 6.53 5.82 -7.00
C ILE A 10 5.92 5.79 -5.60
N ILE A 11 4.69 5.29 -5.47
CA ILE A 11 3.99 5.19 -4.18
C ILE A 11 4.76 4.26 -3.23
N ALA A 12 5.20 3.10 -3.72
CA ALA A 12 6.01 2.18 -2.90
C ALA A 12 7.32 2.84 -2.45
N LEU A 13 8.00 3.59 -3.31
CA LEU A 13 9.23 4.29 -2.94
C LEU A 13 8.98 5.35 -1.86
N ILE A 14 7.91 6.15 -1.99
CA ILE A 14 7.52 7.15 -0.99
C ILE A 14 7.22 6.46 0.34
N LEU A 15 6.41 5.40 0.33
CA LEU A 15 6.05 4.65 1.54
C LEU A 15 7.27 4.02 2.20
N LEU A 16 8.25 3.54 1.42
CA LEU A 16 9.50 3.00 1.95
C LEU A 16 10.28 4.08 2.71
N ILE A 17 10.48 5.26 2.11
CA ILE A 17 11.18 6.37 2.73
C ILE A 17 10.47 6.81 4.02
N VAL A 18 9.15 6.97 3.96
CA VAL A 18 8.32 7.35 5.12
C VAL A 18 8.45 6.30 6.23
N THR A 19 8.32 5.01 5.89
CA THR A 19 8.42 3.93 6.88
C THR A 19 9.79 3.90 7.55
N LEU A 20 10.88 4.06 6.79
CA LEU A 20 12.23 4.12 7.37
C LEU A 20 12.43 5.34 8.27
N GLY A 21 11.91 6.51 7.88
CA GLY A 21 11.94 7.71 8.70
C GLY A 21 11.16 7.55 10.01
N LEU A 22 9.98 6.92 9.95
CA LEU A 22 9.17 6.63 11.14
C LEU A 22 9.84 5.61 12.07
N LEU A 23 10.48 4.56 11.53
CA LEU A 23 11.23 3.58 12.32
C LEU A 23 12.43 4.22 13.03
N ALA A 24 13.10 5.19 12.39
CA ALA A 24 14.23 5.89 12.99
C ALA A 24 13.84 6.77 14.20
N LEU A 25 12.58 7.19 14.31
CA LEU A 25 12.09 8.08 15.37
C LEU A 25 11.75 7.37 16.69
N GLN A 26 11.82 6.04 16.75
CA GLN A 26 11.71 5.11 17.90
C GLN A 26 10.52 5.24 18.89
N ASN A 27 9.99 6.42 19.21
CA ASN A 27 9.30 6.64 20.50
C ASN A 27 7.76 6.79 20.46
N LEU A 28 7.11 6.68 19.29
CA LEU A 28 5.62 6.71 19.17
C LEU A 28 5.15 6.38 17.76
N ALA A 29 6.06 6.54 16.78
CA ALA A 29 5.82 6.25 15.38
C ALA A 29 5.76 4.75 15.04
N SER A 30 5.88 3.82 16.00
CA SER A 30 5.92 2.38 15.69
C SER A 30 4.60 1.88 15.09
N LEU A 31 3.45 2.30 15.64
CA LEU A 31 2.13 1.92 15.13
C LEU A 31 1.89 2.47 13.72
N ILE A 32 2.31 3.72 13.51
CA ILE A 32 2.22 4.42 12.22
C ILE A 32 3.16 3.76 11.21
N ALA A 33 4.39 3.43 11.61
CA ALA A 33 5.38 2.73 10.80
C ALA A 33 4.90 1.34 10.38
N ILE A 34 4.18 0.63 11.26
CA ILE A 34 3.54 -0.65 10.91
C ILE A 34 2.48 -0.41 9.83
N GLY A 35 1.58 0.57 10.02
CA GLY A 35 0.57 0.92 9.02
C GLY A 35 1.15 1.30 7.66
N THR A 36 2.18 2.16 7.64
CA THR A 36 2.86 2.54 6.40
C THR A 36 3.65 1.39 5.78
N GLY A 37 4.21 0.49 6.60
CA GLY A 37 4.89 -0.72 6.16
C GLY A 37 3.95 -1.74 5.48
N ILE A 38 2.73 -1.90 6.00
CA ILE A 38 1.70 -2.74 5.37
C ILE A 38 1.25 -2.13 4.05
N LEU A 39 1.03 -0.82 4.00
CA LEU A 39 0.74 -0.10 2.75
C LEU A 39 1.89 -0.26 1.75
N PHE A 40 3.15 -0.20 2.19
CA PHE A 40 4.30 -0.44 1.34
C PHE A 40 4.25 -1.86 0.75
N ALA A 41 4.06 -2.88 1.58
CA ALA A 41 3.95 -4.27 1.14
C ALA A 41 2.79 -4.47 0.14
N TYR A 42 1.66 -3.81 0.38
CA TYR A 42 0.50 -3.80 -0.50
C TYR A 42 0.83 -3.24 -1.90
N TYR A 43 1.43 -2.05 -1.98
CA TYR A 43 1.79 -1.45 -3.27
C TYR A 43 2.93 -2.20 -3.97
N LEU A 44 3.85 -2.81 -3.21
CA LEU A 44 4.88 -3.69 -3.75
C LEU A 44 4.28 -4.96 -4.37
N PHE A 45 3.32 -5.59 -3.69
CA PHE A 45 2.58 -6.74 -4.21
C PHE A 45 1.82 -6.36 -5.50
N LEU A 46 1.08 -5.24 -5.47
CA LEU A 46 0.40 -4.72 -6.66
C LEU A 46 1.36 -4.49 -7.82
N PHE A 47 2.55 -3.93 -7.58
CA PHE A 47 3.56 -3.75 -8.61
C PHE A 47 3.99 -5.07 -9.24
N ILE A 48 4.22 -6.11 -8.43
CA ILE A 48 4.57 -7.47 -8.92
C ILE A 48 3.43 -8.04 -9.76
N VAL A 49 2.19 -7.95 -9.29
CA VAL A 49 1.00 -8.42 -10.02
C VAL A 49 0.86 -7.68 -11.36
N ILE A 50 0.98 -6.36 -11.37
CA ILE A 50 0.96 -5.52 -12.58
C ILE A 50 2.09 -5.91 -13.54
N ARG A 51 3.27 -6.28 -13.03
CA ARG A 51 4.39 -6.71 -13.87
C ARG A 51 4.14 -8.08 -14.50
N ILE A 52 3.65 -9.05 -13.74
CA ILE A 52 3.34 -10.40 -14.23
C ILE A 52 2.20 -10.34 -15.25
N ILE A 53 1.11 -9.67 -14.90
CA ILE A 53 -0.06 -9.51 -15.77
C ILE A 53 0.30 -8.63 -16.96
N GLY A 54 1.09 -7.57 -16.80
CA GLY A 54 1.48 -6.69 -17.90
C GLY A 54 2.34 -7.36 -18.99
N ASN A 55 3.03 -8.45 -18.66
CA ASN A 55 3.77 -9.25 -19.64
C ASN A 55 2.87 -10.14 -20.50
N LYS A 56 1.67 -10.49 -20.03
CA LYS A 56 0.66 -11.24 -20.80
C LYS A 56 -0.39 -10.23 -21.26
N LYS A 57 -0.62 -10.01 -22.56
CA LYS A 57 -1.62 -9.03 -23.05
C LYS A 57 -2.91 -9.02 -22.18
N ALA A 58 -3.00 -8.07 -21.25
CA ALA A 58 -3.99 -8.13 -20.19
C ALA A 58 -5.35 -7.72 -20.73
N SER A 59 -6.39 -8.50 -20.41
CA SER A 59 -7.76 -8.16 -20.78
C SER A 59 -8.18 -6.81 -20.18
N LYS A 60 -9.10 -6.10 -20.84
CA LYS A 60 -9.61 -4.81 -20.34
C LYS A 60 -10.19 -4.94 -18.92
N CYS A 61 -10.87 -6.05 -18.62
CA CYS A 61 -11.41 -6.33 -17.29
C CYS A 61 -10.31 -6.42 -16.22
N ALA A 62 -9.20 -7.11 -16.50
CA ALA A 62 -8.09 -7.20 -15.54
C ALA A 62 -7.48 -5.82 -15.23
N GLN A 63 -7.41 -4.93 -16.22
CA GLN A 63 -6.90 -3.57 -16.02
C GLN A 63 -7.84 -2.72 -15.14
N ILE A 64 -9.15 -2.89 -15.29
CA ILE A 64 -10.16 -2.20 -14.47
C ILE A 64 -10.07 -2.66 -13.02
N ILE A 65 -10.01 -3.99 -12.79
CA ILE A 65 -9.89 -4.57 -11.44
C ILE A 65 -8.64 -4.06 -10.75
N ILE A 66 -7.49 -4.08 -11.43
CA ILE A 66 -6.23 -3.54 -10.91
C ILE A 66 -6.37 -2.05 -10.57
N GLY A 67 -7.06 -1.27 -11.41
CA GLY A 67 -7.31 0.14 -11.15
C GLY A 67 -8.11 0.37 -9.87
N ILE A 68 -9.21 -0.37 -9.69
CA ILE A 68 -10.04 -0.30 -8.48
C ILE A 68 -9.20 -0.63 -7.24
N ILE A 69 -8.46 -1.74 -7.29
CA ILE A 69 -7.61 -2.16 -6.18
C ILE A 69 -6.55 -1.07 -5.90
N PHE A 70 -5.84 -0.58 -6.92
CA PHE A 70 -4.82 0.44 -6.77
C PHE A 70 -5.30 1.72 -6.05
N PHE A 71 -6.51 2.18 -6.36
CA PHE A 71 -7.09 3.39 -5.76
C PHE A 71 -7.81 3.14 -4.44
N LEU A 72 -8.13 1.89 -4.09
CA LEU A 72 -8.89 1.57 -2.88
C LEU A 72 -8.31 2.19 -1.59
N PRO A 73 -6.99 2.08 -1.30
CA PRO A 73 -6.44 2.67 -0.08
C PRO A 73 -6.54 4.20 -0.07
N ILE A 74 -6.36 4.83 -1.24
CA ILE A 74 -6.43 6.29 -1.40
C ILE A 74 -7.86 6.77 -1.15
N ILE A 75 -8.86 6.07 -1.70
CA ILE A 75 -10.27 6.39 -1.49
C ILE A 75 -10.61 6.28 0.00
N ILE A 76 -10.24 5.19 0.66
CA ILE A 76 -10.51 5.00 2.09
C ILE A 76 -9.81 6.09 2.91
N MET A 77 -8.55 6.44 2.59
CA MET A 77 -7.81 7.49 3.28
C MET A 77 -8.49 8.86 3.21
N LEU A 78 -9.12 9.19 2.07
CA LEU A 78 -9.80 10.47 1.88
C LEU A 78 -11.11 10.59 2.66
N PHE A 79 -11.86 9.50 2.80
CA PHE A 79 -13.16 9.50 3.50
C PHE A 79 -13.03 9.19 4.99
N ASN A 80 -12.14 8.27 5.36
CA ASN A 80 -11.96 7.81 6.74
C ASN A 80 -10.51 7.34 6.96
N PRO A 81 -9.58 8.27 7.24
CA PRO A 81 -8.16 7.93 7.43
C PRO A 81 -7.93 6.98 8.62
N GLU A 82 -8.71 7.14 9.70
CA GLU A 82 -8.67 6.23 10.85
C GLU A 82 -9.20 4.84 10.46
N GLY A 83 -10.23 4.78 9.63
CA GLY A 83 -10.76 3.53 9.07
C GLY A 83 -9.74 2.76 8.26
N LEU A 84 -8.89 3.44 7.47
CA LEU A 84 -7.78 2.80 6.77
C LEU A 84 -6.77 2.22 7.77
N PHE A 85 -6.37 3.00 8.77
CA PHE A 85 -5.43 2.54 9.79
C PHE A 85 -5.95 1.33 10.57
N ASN A 86 -7.22 1.39 11.00
CA ASN A 86 -7.88 0.29 11.68
C ASN A 86 -7.99 -0.93 10.77
N PHE A 87 -8.28 -0.77 9.48
CA PHE A 87 -8.31 -1.87 8.52
C PHE A 87 -6.93 -2.51 8.33
N LEU A 88 -5.88 -1.70 8.21
CA LEU A 88 -4.49 -2.17 8.04
C LEU A 88 -3.98 -2.89 9.29
N LEU A 89 -4.33 -2.39 10.48
CA LEU A 89 -3.91 -2.95 11.76
C LEU A 89 -4.85 -4.04 12.28
N ASN A 90 -6.00 -4.27 11.63
CA ASN A 90 -6.97 -5.28 12.05
C ASN A 90 -6.32 -6.66 11.98
N GLY A 91 -6.17 -7.32 13.14
CA GLY A 91 -5.49 -8.63 13.25
C GLY A 91 -4.01 -8.55 13.62
N ILE A 92 -3.41 -7.37 13.67
CA ILE A 92 -2.14 -7.16 14.37
C ILE A 92 -2.49 -6.96 15.85
N TYR A 93 -2.63 -8.07 16.57
CA TYR A 93 -2.60 -8.05 18.03
C TYR A 93 -1.20 -7.60 18.43
N LEU A 94 -1.01 -6.29 18.57
CA LEU A 94 0.09 -5.76 19.35
C LEU A 94 -0.22 -6.16 20.80
N ASP A 95 0.21 -7.36 21.18
CA ASP A 95 0.30 -7.79 22.57
C ASP A 95 1.33 -6.86 23.24
N MET A 96 0.86 -5.67 23.59
CA MET A 96 1.62 -4.72 24.38
C MET A 96 1.52 -5.20 25.83
N LYS A 97 2.47 -6.06 26.21
CA LYS A 97 2.94 -6.16 27.60
C LYS A 97 3.97 -5.09 27.89
#